data_AF-A0A562T938-F1
#
_entry.id   AF-A0A562T938-F1
#
_cell.length_a   1.000
_cell.length_b   1.000
_cell.length_c   1.000
_cell.angle_alpha   90.00
_cell.angle_beta   90.00
_cell.angle_gamma   90.00
#
_symmetry.space_group_name_H-M   'P 1'
#
loop_
_entity.id
_entity.type
_entity.pdbx_description
1 polymer ?
#
loop_
_entity_poly.entity_id
_entity_poly.type
_entity_poly.pdbx_seq_one_letter_code
_entity_poly.pdbx_strand_id
1 'polypeptide(L)'
;MQFHSVPFLLACVFAAAASGAANAGVTIEFSESAPKDRFEIRNDSGCSTGPFELQLDLSGSAGKLIFDTTGNGAGVSVYQPFELVKGQELLRIDRIPSDGDQRIEMAVTDLRPGAIVEFTIDVDDTLPASALGQTRIDGSEIAGGQVFLSANGAPPVNGEFGTDGKALVNFAGCVS
;
A
#
# COMPACT_ATOMS: atom_id res chain seq x y z
N MET A 1 19.77 -74.97 12.44
CA MET A 1 20.03 -73.52 12.36
C MET A 1 18.92 -72.92 11.51
N GLN A 2 17.90 -72.31 12.13
CA GLN A 2 16.77 -71.70 11.44
C GLN A 2 17.02 -70.19 11.31
N PHE A 3 17.12 -69.69 10.08
CA PHE A 3 17.12 -68.26 9.80
C PHE A 3 15.68 -67.81 9.52
N HIS A 4 15.12 -66.99 10.41
CA HIS A 4 13.86 -66.30 10.18
C HIS A 4 14.14 -65.01 9.40
N SER A 5 13.50 -64.86 8.24
CA SER A 5 13.52 -63.64 7.44
C SER A 5 12.43 -62.69 7.95
N VAL A 6 12.81 -61.49 8.36
CA VAL A 6 11.88 -60.41 8.73
C VAL A 6 11.64 -59.53 7.51
N PRO A 7 10.40 -59.32 7.05
CA PRO A 7 10.11 -58.41 5.96
C PRO A 7 10.11 -56.97 6.48
N PHE A 8 10.95 -56.12 5.90
CA PHE A 8 10.99 -54.68 6.17
C PHE A 8 9.85 -54.02 5.37
N LEU A 9 8.75 -53.70 6.05
CA LEU A 9 7.64 -52.93 5.48
C LEU A 9 8.08 -51.46 5.35
N LEU A 10 8.38 -51.04 4.12
CA LEU A 10 8.66 -49.64 3.81
C LEU A 10 7.34 -48.87 3.77
N ALA A 11 7.03 -48.15 4.85
CA ALA A 11 5.89 -47.24 4.89
C ALA A 11 6.23 -45.96 4.12
N CYS A 12 5.69 -45.81 2.90
CA CYS A 12 5.68 -44.53 2.19
C CYS A 12 4.78 -43.53 2.94
N VAL A 13 5.38 -42.63 3.70
CA VAL A 13 4.70 -41.47 4.27
C VAL A 13 4.46 -40.47 3.13
N PHE A 14 3.24 -40.43 2.60
CA PHE A 14 2.78 -39.33 1.75
C PHE A 14 2.60 -38.08 2.63
N ALA A 15 3.58 -37.18 2.62
CA ALA A 15 3.43 -35.85 3.17
C ALA A 15 2.50 -35.04 2.25
N ALA A 16 1.22 -34.96 2.62
CA ALA A 16 0.28 -34.03 1.99
C ALA A 16 0.71 -32.61 2.33
N ALA A 17 1.32 -31.91 1.37
CA ALA A 17 1.53 -30.47 1.48
C ALA A 17 0.15 -29.80 1.50
N ALA A 18 -0.26 -29.29 2.67
CA ALA A 18 -1.43 -28.44 2.77
C ALA A 18 -1.14 -27.14 2.03
N SER A 19 -1.62 -27.02 0.79
CA SER A 19 -1.67 -25.77 0.05
C SER A 19 -2.69 -24.85 0.72
N GLY A 20 -2.30 -24.18 1.81
CA GLY A 20 -3.08 -23.08 2.35
C GLY A 20 -3.20 -22.01 1.28
N ALA A 21 -4.40 -21.47 1.06
CA ALA A 21 -4.56 -20.26 0.26
C ALA A 21 -3.69 -19.18 0.91
N ALA A 22 -2.58 -18.82 0.27
CA ALA A 22 -1.79 -17.69 0.71
C ALA A 22 -2.65 -16.44 0.47
N ASN A 23 -2.69 -15.55 1.46
CA ASN A 23 -3.26 -14.22 1.25
C ASN A 23 -2.15 -13.31 0.73
N ALA A 24 -2.49 -12.45 -0.23
CA ALA A 24 -1.63 -11.36 -0.61
C ALA A 24 -1.83 -10.21 0.38
N GLY A 25 -0.79 -9.40 0.56
CA GLY A 25 -0.82 -8.24 1.42
C GLY A 25 0.05 -7.14 0.82
N VAL A 26 -0.50 -5.94 0.72
CA VAL A 26 0.27 -4.75 0.37
C VAL A 26 0.33 -3.81 1.55
N THR A 27 1.51 -3.28 1.81
CA THR A 27 1.74 -2.21 2.77
C THR A 27 1.88 -0.91 2.01
N ILE A 28 1.14 0.11 2.42
CA ILE A 28 1.28 1.47 1.96
C ILE A 28 1.94 2.25 3.09
N GLU A 29 3.07 2.88 2.81
CA GLU A 29 3.85 3.63 3.77
C GLU A 29 4.00 5.08 3.31
N PHE A 30 3.59 6.00 4.17
CA PHE A 30 3.84 7.42 4.04
C PHE A 30 5.10 7.81 4.80
N SER A 31 5.92 8.65 4.19
CA SER A 31 7.07 9.27 4.82
C SER A 31 7.08 10.76 4.49
N GLU A 32 6.88 11.57 5.53
CA GLU A 32 7.16 13.00 5.51
C GLU A 32 8.60 13.25 5.03
N SER A 33 8.78 14.12 4.04
CA SER A 33 10.08 14.38 3.42
C SER A 33 10.13 15.73 2.70
N ALA A 34 10.21 16.86 3.43
CA ALA A 34 10.43 18.17 2.77
C ALA A 34 11.60 18.16 1.73
N PRO A 35 11.39 18.64 0.49
CA PRO A 35 10.23 19.41 0.04
C PRO A 35 9.08 18.59 -0.56
N LYS A 36 9.14 17.25 -0.63
CA LYS A 36 8.06 16.40 -1.17
C LYS A 36 7.95 15.09 -0.40
N ASP A 37 6.74 14.77 0.01
CA ASP A 37 6.48 13.52 0.71
C ASP A 37 6.50 12.32 -0.22
N ARG A 38 6.61 11.15 0.39
CA ARG A 38 6.75 9.87 -0.31
C ARG A 38 5.69 8.89 0.14
N PHE A 39 5.08 8.25 -0.84
CA PHE A 39 4.25 7.07 -0.63
C PHE A 39 4.92 5.86 -1.30
N GLU A 40 5.10 4.80 -0.53
CA GLU A 40 5.59 3.50 -0.99
C GLU A 40 4.45 2.47 -0.93
N ILE A 41 4.22 1.74 -2.02
CA ILE A 41 3.33 0.59 -2.07
C ILE A 41 4.20 -0.65 -2.27
N ARG A 42 4.20 -1.56 -1.29
CA ARG A 42 5.05 -2.75 -1.27
C ARG A 42 4.23 -4.02 -1.10
N ASN A 43 4.55 -5.05 -1.87
CA ASN A 43 4.01 -6.40 -1.64
C ASN A 43 4.89 -7.15 -0.63
N ASP A 44 4.32 -7.42 0.54
CA ASP A 44 5.01 -8.06 1.68
C ASP A 44 4.74 -9.56 1.76
N SER A 45 3.90 -10.05 0.87
CA SER A 45 3.51 -11.45 0.82
C SER A 45 4.48 -12.30 0.00
N GLY A 46 4.38 -13.62 0.18
CA GLY A 46 5.19 -14.61 -0.54
C GLY A 46 4.68 -14.94 -1.95
N CYS A 47 3.68 -14.24 -2.46
CA CYS A 47 3.04 -14.50 -3.76
C CYS A 47 2.88 -13.21 -4.58
N SER A 48 2.59 -13.34 -5.88
CA SER A 48 2.20 -12.18 -6.69
C SER A 48 0.79 -11.72 -6.32
N THR A 49 0.52 -10.42 -6.40
CA THR A 49 -0.80 -9.85 -6.11
C THR A 49 -1.79 -10.00 -7.27
N GLY A 50 -1.29 -10.18 -8.50
CA GLY A 50 -2.09 -9.92 -9.69
C GLY A 50 -2.54 -8.45 -9.79
N PRO A 51 -3.42 -8.13 -10.75
CA PRO A 51 -3.90 -6.76 -10.94
C PRO A 51 -4.94 -6.37 -9.90
N PHE A 52 -4.84 -5.13 -9.42
CA PHE A 52 -5.80 -4.53 -8.49
C PHE A 52 -5.91 -3.02 -8.69
N GLU A 53 -7.05 -2.46 -8.32
CA GLU A 53 -7.26 -1.03 -8.18
C GLU A 53 -7.00 -0.63 -6.73
N LEU A 54 -6.28 0.47 -6.53
CA LEU A 54 -5.98 1.05 -5.23
C LEU A 54 -6.45 2.50 -5.18
N GLN A 55 -7.24 2.83 -4.17
CA GLN A 55 -7.63 4.20 -3.85
C GLN A 55 -7.00 4.60 -2.52
N LEU A 56 -6.18 5.64 -2.56
CA LEU A 56 -5.69 6.35 -1.39
C LEU A 56 -6.69 7.46 -1.06
N ASP A 57 -7.25 7.48 0.15
CA ASP A 57 -8.19 8.50 0.62
C ASP A 57 -7.73 9.10 1.96
N LEU A 58 -7.26 10.36 1.91
CA LEU A 58 -6.80 11.12 3.06
C LEU A 58 -7.92 11.92 3.74
N SER A 59 -9.16 11.89 3.24
CA SER A 59 -10.26 12.71 3.79
C SER A 59 -10.64 12.37 5.24
N GLY A 60 -10.32 11.15 5.69
CA GLY A 60 -10.49 10.69 7.07
C GLY A 60 -9.30 10.95 7.99
N SER A 61 -8.19 11.49 7.47
CA SER A 61 -6.97 11.72 8.25
C SER A 61 -7.19 12.74 9.37
N ALA A 62 -6.50 12.55 10.49
CA ALA A 62 -6.57 13.43 11.65
C ALA A 62 -6.19 14.89 11.32
N GLY A 63 -5.17 15.07 10.46
CA GLY A 63 -4.71 16.36 9.94
C GLY A 63 -5.55 16.91 8.79
N LYS A 64 -6.65 16.25 8.39
CA LYS A 64 -7.47 16.67 7.24
C LYS A 64 -6.60 16.96 6.01
N LEU A 65 -5.70 16.04 5.73
CA LEU A 65 -4.61 16.21 4.77
C LEU A 65 -5.13 16.41 3.35
N ILE A 66 -4.43 17.23 2.58
CA ILE A 66 -4.68 17.49 1.15
C ILE A 66 -3.38 17.35 0.36
N PHE A 67 -3.48 17.15 -0.95
CA PHE A 67 -2.33 17.25 -1.85
C PHE A 67 -2.11 18.71 -2.27
N ASP A 68 -0.92 19.27 -1.98
CA ASP A 68 -0.50 20.58 -2.50
C ASP A 68 0.31 20.39 -3.78
N THR A 69 -0.31 20.70 -4.92
CA THR A 69 0.35 20.50 -6.22
C THR A 69 0.57 21.81 -6.97
N THR A 70 0.08 22.94 -6.43
CA THR A 70 0.18 24.24 -7.09
C THR A 70 0.28 25.41 -6.11
N GLY A 71 1.13 26.38 -6.41
CA GLY A 71 1.35 27.54 -5.52
C GLY A 71 0.23 28.59 -5.49
N ASN A 72 -0.90 28.35 -6.14
CA ASN A 72 -2.11 29.19 -6.05
C ASN A 72 -3.27 28.42 -5.39
N GLY A 73 -2.92 27.33 -4.72
CA GLY A 73 -3.83 26.30 -4.25
C GLY A 73 -4.38 26.49 -2.85
N ALA A 74 -5.02 25.43 -2.35
CA ALA A 74 -5.48 25.29 -0.98
C ALA A 74 -4.34 24.97 0.00
N GLY A 75 -3.18 24.51 -0.51
CA GLY A 75 -1.96 24.32 0.25
C GLY A 75 -1.27 25.64 0.64
N VAL A 76 -0.23 25.52 1.45
CA VAL A 76 0.52 26.61 2.05
C VAL A 76 1.99 26.46 1.67
N SER A 77 2.58 27.53 1.12
CA SER A 77 4.01 27.64 0.84
C SER A 77 4.49 26.95 -0.46
N VAL A 78 5.40 25.97 -0.38
CA VAL A 78 6.12 25.40 -1.52
C VAL A 78 5.44 24.10 -1.90
N TYR A 79 4.91 24.03 -3.11
CA TYR A 79 4.19 22.87 -3.64
C TYR A 79 5.11 21.92 -4.42
N GLN A 80 4.75 20.65 -4.49
CA GLN A 80 5.40 19.67 -5.37
C GLN A 80 4.36 18.81 -6.12
N PRO A 81 4.50 18.66 -7.44
CA PRO A 81 3.58 17.84 -8.22
C PRO A 81 3.75 16.36 -7.89
N PHE A 82 2.73 15.57 -8.24
CA PHE A 82 2.85 14.12 -8.29
C PHE A 82 3.96 13.67 -9.24
N GLU A 83 4.87 12.83 -8.77
CA GLU A 83 5.91 12.21 -9.57
C GLU A 83 6.04 10.71 -9.23
N LEU A 84 5.92 9.85 -10.24
CA LEU A 84 6.14 8.42 -10.08
C LEU A 84 7.65 8.12 -10.19
N VAL A 85 8.27 7.74 -9.08
CA VAL A 85 9.73 7.60 -8.96
C VAL A 85 10.19 6.15 -9.09
N LYS A 86 9.32 5.16 -8.83
CA LYS A 86 9.64 3.72 -8.99
C LYS A 86 8.41 2.91 -9.42
N GLY A 87 8.62 1.89 -10.24
CA GLY A 87 7.57 0.96 -10.68
C GLY A 87 6.62 1.54 -11.73
N GLN A 88 7.14 2.37 -12.63
CA GLN A 88 6.37 3.04 -13.69
C GLN A 88 5.65 2.08 -14.64
N GLU A 89 6.22 0.89 -14.80
CA GLU A 89 5.65 -0.22 -15.57
C GLU A 89 4.53 -0.97 -14.82
N LEU A 90 4.44 -0.79 -13.50
CA LEU A 90 3.52 -1.50 -12.62
C LEU A 90 2.28 -0.69 -12.26
N LEU A 91 2.31 0.63 -12.43
CA LEU A 91 1.25 1.54 -12.01
C LEU A 91 0.74 2.39 -13.16
N ARG A 92 -0.58 2.49 -13.27
CA ARG A 92 -1.29 3.46 -14.10
C ARG A 92 -2.15 4.34 -13.23
N ILE A 93 -2.22 5.61 -13.58
CA ILE A 93 -3.04 6.60 -12.91
C ILE A 93 -3.88 7.31 -13.97
N ASP A 94 -5.20 7.22 -13.84
CA ASP A 94 -6.11 7.81 -14.83
C ASP A 94 -6.21 9.33 -14.67
N ARG A 95 -6.13 9.80 -13.42
CA ARG A 95 -6.13 11.23 -13.08
C ARG A 95 -5.08 11.52 -12.02
N ILE A 96 -4.10 12.33 -12.40
CA ILE A 96 -3.16 12.94 -11.45
C ILE A 96 -3.97 13.83 -10.49
N PRO A 97 -3.72 13.74 -9.16
CA PRO A 97 -4.39 14.60 -8.19
C PRO A 97 -4.21 16.08 -8.54
N SER A 98 -5.30 16.81 -8.46
CA SER A 98 -5.29 18.28 -8.50
C SER A 98 -5.05 18.83 -7.10
N ASP A 99 -4.67 20.09 -7.04
CA ASP A 99 -4.49 20.79 -5.78
C ASP A 99 -5.75 20.76 -4.89
N GLY A 100 -5.55 20.47 -3.61
CA GLY A 100 -6.63 20.34 -2.63
C GLY A 100 -7.37 19.00 -2.68
N ASP A 101 -7.05 18.12 -3.63
CA ASP A 101 -7.60 16.77 -3.63
C ASP A 101 -7.12 16.01 -2.39
N GLN A 102 -7.93 15.03 -1.97
CA GLN A 102 -7.59 14.12 -0.87
C GLN A 102 -7.53 12.66 -1.34
N ARG A 103 -7.73 12.42 -2.64
CA ARG A 103 -7.89 11.08 -3.20
C ARG A 103 -7.03 10.89 -4.45
N ILE A 104 -6.45 9.69 -4.55
CA ILE A 104 -5.74 9.21 -5.75
C ILE A 104 -6.24 7.80 -6.05
N GLU A 105 -6.58 7.55 -7.31
CA GLU A 105 -6.95 6.23 -7.83
C GLU A 105 -5.85 5.71 -8.75
N MET A 106 -5.42 4.47 -8.52
CA MET A 106 -4.27 3.86 -9.19
C MET A 106 -4.59 2.41 -9.55
N ALA A 107 -4.36 2.06 -10.82
CA ALA A 107 -4.41 0.69 -11.29
C ALA A 107 -3.01 0.08 -11.22
N VAL A 108 -2.86 -1.00 -10.44
CA VAL A 108 -1.60 -1.73 -10.28
C VAL A 108 -1.68 -3.05 -11.02
N THR A 109 -0.69 -3.38 -11.85
CA THR A 109 -0.76 -4.54 -12.76
C THR A 109 -0.46 -5.87 -12.08
N ASP A 110 0.63 -5.94 -11.31
CA ASP A 110 1.06 -7.12 -10.55
C ASP A 110 2.30 -6.75 -9.73
N LEU A 111 2.22 -6.89 -8.41
CA LEU A 111 3.39 -6.76 -7.54
C LEU A 111 3.88 -8.16 -7.18
N ARG A 112 5.07 -8.52 -7.68
CA ARG A 112 5.78 -9.72 -7.23
C ARG A 112 6.19 -9.58 -5.76
N PRO A 113 6.51 -10.67 -5.05
CA PRO A 113 7.05 -10.59 -3.69
C PRO A 113 8.20 -9.59 -3.57
N GLY A 114 8.07 -8.61 -2.69
CA GLY A 114 9.05 -7.54 -2.48
C GLY A 114 9.11 -6.45 -3.55
N ALA A 115 8.23 -6.50 -4.57
CA ALA A 115 8.11 -5.42 -5.54
C ALA A 115 7.58 -4.14 -4.86
N ILE A 116 8.06 -3.00 -5.34
CA ILE A 116 7.77 -1.67 -4.79
C ILE A 116 7.37 -0.75 -5.92
N VAL A 117 6.30 0.01 -5.69
CA VAL A 117 5.94 1.22 -6.44
C VAL A 117 6.08 2.41 -5.50
N GLU A 118 6.64 3.50 -5.99
CA GLU A 118 6.89 4.69 -5.17
C GLU A 118 6.56 5.94 -5.97
N PHE A 119 5.83 6.86 -5.35
CA PHE A 119 5.59 8.19 -5.88
C PHE A 119 5.83 9.25 -4.80
N THR A 120 6.08 10.46 -5.26
CA THR A 120 6.20 11.64 -4.40
C THR A 120 5.16 12.68 -4.74
N ILE A 121 4.65 13.37 -3.73
CA ILE A 121 3.70 14.48 -3.85
C ILE A 121 3.77 15.26 -2.55
N ASP A 122 3.53 16.57 -2.58
CA ASP A 122 3.45 17.35 -1.36
C ASP A 122 2.11 17.11 -0.65
N VAL A 123 2.15 16.98 0.68
CA VAL A 123 0.96 16.80 1.51
C VAL A 123 0.94 17.87 2.60
N ASP A 124 -0.17 18.59 2.64
CA ASP A 124 -0.40 19.64 3.63
C ASP A 124 -1.49 19.24 4.61
N ASP A 125 -1.29 19.67 5.86
CA ASP A 125 -2.29 19.69 6.91
C ASP A 125 -3.15 20.96 6.82
N THR A 126 -4.46 20.80 6.97
CA THR A 126 -5.41 21.92 6.86
C THR A 126 -5.97 22.37 8.21
N LEU A 127 -5.49 21.80 9.33
CA LEU A 127 -5.85 22.25 10.66
C LEU A 127 -5.34 23.68 10.92
N PRO A 128 -6.10 24.52 11.63
CA PRO A 128 -5.65 25.87 12.00
C PRO A 128 -4.42 25.88 12.93
N ALA A 129 -4.18 24.78 13.63
CA ALA A 129 -3.05 24.58 14.52
C ALA A 129 -2.72 23.09 14.65
N SER A 130 -1.50 22.73 14.27
CA SER A 130 -0.92 21.39 14.26
C SER A 130 0.44 21.36 14.95
N ALA A 131 0.96 20.16 15.19
CA ALA A 131 2.20 19.98 15.93
C ALA A 131 3.42 20.56 15.20
N LEU A 132 3.46 20.42 13.87
CA LEU A 132 4.58 20.85 13.02
C LEU A 132 4.22 22.02 12.09
N GLY A 133 2.99 22.52 12.18
CA GLY A 133 2.43 23.48 11.22
C GLY A 133 1.82 22.78 10.01
N GLN A 134 1.33 23.56 9.06
CA GLN A 134 0.50 23.06 7.96
C GLN A 134 1.29 22.37 6.84
N THR A 135 2.62 22.60 6.75
CA THR A 135 3.45 22.14 5.61
C THR A 135 4.33 20.94 5.96
N ARG A 136 4.06 20.29 7.09
CA ARG A 136 4.84 19.16 7.62
C ARG A 136 3.92 18.25 8.39
N ILE A 137 3.96 16.98 8.07
CA ILE A 137 3.05 15.98 8.63
C ILE A 137 3.76 15.22 9.74
N ASP A 138 3.23 15.32 10.96
CA ASP A 138 3.55 14.36 12.01
C ASP A 138 2.87 13.02 11.71
N GLY A 139 3.49 11.90 12.10
CA GLY A 139 2.94 10.57 11.83
C GLY A 139 1.52 10.38 12.39
N SER A 140 1.14 11.12 13.43
CA SER A 140 -0.23 11.09 13.96
C SER A 140 -1.27 11.80 13.09
N GLU A 141 -0.86 12.68 12.19
CA GLU A 141 -1.77 13.49 11.36
C GLU A 141 -2.31 12.73 10.16
N ILE A 142 -1.56 11.76 9.62
CA ILE A 142 -2.08 10.87 8.56
C ILE A 142 -3.02 9.78 9.10
N ALA A 143 -2.99 9.51 10.40
CA ALA A 143 -3.79 8.46 11.01
C ALA A 143 -5.29 8.65 10.71
N GLY A 144 -5.99 7.57 10.36
CA GLY A 144 -7.39 7.61 9.92
C GLY A 144 -7.58 7.80 8.41
N GLY A 145 -6.52 8.15 7.66
CA GLY A 145 -6.50 8.00 6.21
C GLY A 145 -6.71 6.54 5.83
N GLN A 146 -7.37 6.29 4.70
CA GLN A 146 -7.74 4.94 4.28
C GLN A 146 -7.13 4.59 2.93
N VAL A 147 -6.88 3.30 2.76
CA VAL A 147 -6.52 2.70 1.48
C VAL A 147 -7.57 1.64 1.15
N PHE A 148 -8.25 1.79 0.03
CA PHE A 148 -9.19 0.80 -0.49
C PHE A 148 -8.54 0.03 -1.63
N LEU A 149 -8.70 -1.28 -1.65
CA LEU A 149 -8.17 -2.16 -2.68
C LEU A 149 -9.27 -3.03 -3.25
N SER A 150 -9.38 -3.05 -4.58
CA SER A 150 -10.29 -3.93 -5.31
C SER A 150 -9.50 -4.83 -6.26
N ALA A 151 -9.39 -6.11 -5.90
CA ALA A 151 -8.81 -7.13 -6.76
C ALA A 151 -9.91 -7.81 -7.59
N ASN A 152 -9.58 -8.24 -8.81
CA ASN A 152 -10.55 -8.83 -9.73
C ASN A 152 -11.27 -10.03 -9.12
N GLY A 153 -12.61 -9.96 -9.06
CA GLY A 153 -13.46 -11.04 -8.57
C GLY A 153 -13.51 -11.19 -7.05
N ALA A 154 -12.85 -10.30 -6.30
CA ALA A 154 -12.92 -10.26 -4.83
C ALA A 154 -13.72 -9.04 -4.35
N PRO A 155 -14.39 -9.13 -3.19
CA PRO A 155 -14.93 -7.94 -2.52
C PRO A 155 -13.83 -6.93 -2.22
N PRO A 156 -14.10 -5.60 -2.31
CA PRO A 156 -13.16 -4.59 -1.89
C PRO A 156 -12.78 -4.76 -0.42
N VAL A 157 -11.51 -4.51 -0.11
CA VAL A 157 -10.98 -4.50 1.25
C VAL A 157 -10.33 -3.15 1.52
N ASN A 158 -10.11 -2.82 2.78
CA ASN A 158 -9.42 -1.60 3.15
C ASN A 158 -8.37 -1.82 4.25
N GLY A 159 -7.44 -0.88 4.31
CA GLY A 159 -6.53 -0.66 5.42
C GLY A 159 -6.60 0.80 5.84
N GLU A 160 -6.18 1.07 7.08
CA GLU A 160 -6.17 2.41 7.65
C GLU A 160 -4.75 2.77 8.05
N PHE A 161 -4.34 4.01 7.81
CA PHE A 161 -3.07 4.52 8.26
C PHE A 161 -3.04 4.59 9.79
N GLY A 162 -2.04 3.97 10.38
CA GLY A 162 -1.69 4.17 11.77
C GLY A 162 -0.88 5.45 11.99
N THR A 163 -0.54 5.72 13.24
CA THR A 163 0.35 6.84 13.61
C THR A 163 1.81 6.61 13.20
N ASP A 164 2.14 5.42 12.68
CA ASP A 164 3.42 5.05 12.09
C ASP A 164 3.47 5.33 10.59
N GLY A 165 2.42 5.93 10.02
CA GLY A 165 2.31 6.25 8.60
C GLY A 165 2.10 5.02 7.72
N LYS A 166 1.66 3.87 8.28
CA LYS A 166 1.47 2.63 7.51
C LYS A 166 0.02 2.18 7.48
N ALA A 167 -0.43 1.74 6.31
CA ALA A 167 -1.68 1.04 6.11
C ALA A 167 -1.40 -0.35 5.50
N LEU A 168 -1.82 -1.42 6.18
CA LEU A 168 -1.75 -2.78 5.67
C LEU A 168 -3.10 -3.20 5.09
N VAL A 169 -3.10 -3.65 3.83
CA VAL A 169 -4.29 -4.16 3.14
C VAL A 169 -4.08 -5.63 2.79
N ASN A 170 -4.84 -6.52 3.43
CA ASN A 170 -4.82 -7.96 3.17
C ASN A 170 -5.98 -8.36 2.26
N PHE A 171 -5.68 -9.14 1.21
CA PHE A 171 -6.69 -9.58 0.24
C PHE A 171 -6.36 -10.95 -0.36
N ALA A 172 -7.37 -11.59 -0.93
CA ALA A 172 -7.23 -12.85 -1.65
C ALA A 172 -6.61 -12.62 -3.04
N GLY A 173 -5.34 -12.20 -3.07
CA GLY A 173 -4.63 -11.82 -4.30
C GLY A 173 -3.61 -12.83 -4.79
N CYS A 174 -3.29 -13.90 -4.05
CA CYS A 174 -2.29 -14.85 -4.50
C CYS A 174 -2.77 -15.61 -5.74
N VAL A 175 -2.36 -15.12 -6.91
CA VAL A 175 -2.48 -15.84 -8.17
C VAL A 175 -1.44 -16.96 -8.15
N SER A 176 -1.92 -18.20 -8.06
CA SER A 176 -1.12 -19.42 -8.14
C SER A 176 -0.70 -19.75 -9.56
#